data_AF-A0A7K3ZVP4-F1
#
_entry.id   AF-A0A7K3ZVP4-F1
#
_cell.length_a   1.000
_cell.length_b   1.000
_cell.length_c   1.000
_cell.angle_alpha   90.00
_cell.angle_beta   90.00
_cell.angle_gamma   90.00
#
_symmetry.space_group_name_H-M   'P 1'
#
loop_
_entity.id
_entity.type
_entity.pdbx_description
1 polymer ?
#
loop_
_entity_poly.entity_id
_entity_poly.type
_entity_poly.pdbx_seq_one_letter_code
_entity_poly.pdbx_strand_id
1 'polypeptide(L)'
;MYSQEQVLEMIKEKNIEFLRLQFTDISGIVKNVAIPTTQIGKALKSGISFDGSSIEGFARIQESDMVLQPDLSTFSVLPWSNKDGSNEARVICDVHLPNGKPFPGDPRHVLRRQLERAREMGFKMNVGPELEFFLFEKQNGGSATVPHDFGGYFDLGPVDLAEGVRREIIRALIQMGFTIEASHHEVAKGQHEIDFVYDDALKNADKVVTFKYVTKT
;
A
#
# COMPACT_ATOMS: atom_id res chain seq x y z
N MET A 1 8.56 -6.37 -13.93
CA MET A 1 9.29 -5.56 -12.94
C MET A 1 9.98 -4.48 -13.72
N TYR A 2 9.85 -3.20 -13.32
CA TYR A 2 10.48 -2.11 -14.05
C TYR A 2 11.97 -2.01 -13.72
N SER A 3 12.81 -1.70 -14.71
CA SER A 3 14.19 -1.29 -14.46
C SER A 3 14.23 0.11 -13.85
N GLN A 4 15.39 0.50 -13.30
CA GLN A 4 15.58 1.85 -12.78
C GLN A 4 15.38 2.89 -13.89
N GLU A 5 15.89 2.64 -15.10
CA GLU A 5 15.72 3.51 -16.25
C GLU A 5 14.24 3.69 -16.61
N GLN A 6 13.47 2.59 -16.62
CA GLN A 6 12.04 2.63 -16.90
C GLN A 6 11.26 3.45 -15.87
N VAL A 7 11.60 3.34 -14.57
CA VAL A 7 10.97 4.17 -13.54
C VAL A 7 11.30 5.66 -13.73
N LEU A 8 12.56 5.99 -14.04
CA LEU A 8 12.98 7.36 -14.28
C LEU A 8 12.33 7.97 -15.53
N GLU A 9 12.11 7.17 -16.57
CA GLU A 9 11.37 7.56 -17.77
C GLU A 9 9.90 7.81 -17.44
N MET A 10 9.23 6.88 -16.77
CA MET A 10 7.83 7.04 -16.34
C MET A 10 7.62 8.28 -15.46
N ILE A 11 8.58 8.62 -14.59
CA ILE A 11 8.54 9.84 -13.77
C ILE A 11 8.44 11.09 -14.64
N LYS A 12 9.23 11.15 -15.73
CA LYS A 12 9.21 12.28 -16.66
C LYS A 12 7.94 12.28 -17.51
N GLU A 13 7.61 11.16 -18.12
CA GLU A 13 6.47 11.03 -19.04
C GLU A 13 5.13 11.33 -18.36
N LYS A 14 4.98 10.90 -17.11
CA LYS A 14 3.75 11.09 -16.33
C LYS A 14 3.77 12.37 -15.49
N ASN A 15 4.75 13.26 -15.70
CA ASN A 15 4.90 14.52 -14.95
C ASN A 15 4.78 14.32 -13.43
N ILE A 16 5.58 13.39 -12.88
CA ILE A 16 5.56 13.09 -11.45
C ILE A 16 6.49 14.07 -10.73
N GLU A 17 5.94 14.81 -9.79
CA GLU A 17 6.69 15.82 -9.03
C GLU A 17 7.15 15.28 -7.66
N PHE A 18 6.32 14.45 -7.02
CA PHE A 18 6.60 13.87 -5.72
C PHE A 18 6.54 12.35 -5.71
N LEU A 19 7.45 11.75 -4.95
CA LEU A 19 7.45 10.33 -4.61
C LEU A 19 7.11 10.14 -3.13
N ARG A 20 6.09 9.34 -2.86
CA ARG A 20 5.74 8.85 -1.52
C ARG A 20 6.56 7.59 -1.24
N LEU A 21 7.53 7.70 -0.34
CA LEU A 21 8.28 6.57 0.19
C LEU A 21 7.45 5.94 1.32
N GLN A 22 6.81 4.81 1.04
CA GLN A 22 5.89 4.15 1.95
C GLN A 22 6.55 2.99 2.67
N PHE A 23 6.20 2.76 3.93
CA PHE A 23 6.60 1.59 4.71
C PHE A 23 5.52 1.27 5.74
N THR A 24 5.65 0.14 6.44
CA THR A 24 4.63 -0.35 7.38
C THR A 24 5.22 -0.49 8.77
N ASP A 25 4.51 0.00 9.79
CA ASP A 25 4.87 -0.21 11.20
C ASP A 25 4.43 -1.59 11.71
N ILE A 26 4.77 -1.94 12.96
CA ILE A 26 4.45 -3.27 13.50
C ILE A 26 2.94 -3.55 13.61
N SER A 27 2.12 -2.49 13.65
CA SER A 27 0.66 -2.55 13.74
C SER A 27 -0.01 -2.68 12.36
N GLY A 28 0.78 -2.75 11.28
CA GLY A 28 0.27 -2.86 9.92
C GLY A 28 -0.28 -1.55 9.36
N ILE A 29 0.13 -0.41 9.94
CA ILE A 29 -0.26 0.94 9.49
C ILE A 29 0.78 1.46 8.50
N VAL A 30 0.29 1.96 7.36
CA VAL A 30 1.13 2.60 6.34
C VAL A 30 1.62 3.95 6.83
N LYS A 31 2.93 4.14 6.79
CA LYS A 31 3.61 5.40 6.99
C LYS A 31 4.20 5.86 5.67
N ASN A 32 4.46 7.15 5.53
CA ASN A 32 5.11 7.68 4.34
C ASN A 32 5.96 8.91 4.62
N VAL A 33 6.95 9.12 3.77
CA VAL A 33 7.67 10.39 3.61
C VAL A 33 7.60 10.81 2.15
N ALA A 34 7.24 12.06 1.86
CA ALA A 34 7.24 12.59 0.51
C ALA A 34 8.58 13.23 0.18
N ILE A 35 9.13 12.91 -0.99
CA ILE A 35 10.33 13.57 -1.53
C ILE A 35 10.03 14.11 -2.93
N PRO A 36 10.61 15.25 -3.33
CA PRO A 36 10.61 15.66 -4.73
C PRO A 36 11.34 14.62 -5.60
N THR A 37 10.92 14.43 -6.85
CA THR A 37 11.56 13.47 -7.77
C THR A 37 13.03 13.79 -8.04
N THR A 38 13.47 15.03 -7.84
CA THR A 38 14.89 15.42 -7.88
C THR A 38 15.76 14.69 -6.85
N GLN A 39 15.17 14.14 -5.78
CA GLN A 39 15.86 13.38 -4.75
C GLN A 39 15.93 11.87 -5.03
N ILE A 40 15.30 11.34 -6.09
CA ILE A 40 15.26 9.89 -6.35
C ILE A 40 16.67 9.27 -6.46
N GLY A 41 17.62 9.97 -7.08
CA GLY A 41 18.98 9.47 -7.22
C GLY A 41 19.67 9.26 -5.87
N LYS A 42 19.47 10.20 -4.92
CA LYS A 42 19.94 10.06 -3.54
C LYS A 42 19.20 8.92 -2.83
N ALA A 43 17.87 8.88 -2.95
CA ALA A 43 17.04 7.86 -2.31
C ALA A 43 17.44 6.44 -2.74
N LEU A 44 17.77 6.23 -4.02
CA LEU A 44 18.21 4.91 -4.50
C LEU A 44 19.64 4.56 -4.04
N LYS A 45 20.54 5.54 -4.01
CA LYS A 45 21.96 5.32 -3.69
C LYS A 45 22.22 5.13 -2.20
N SER A 46 21.62 5.96 -1.35
CA SER A 46 21.91 6.03 0.09
C SER A 46 20.68 5.84 0.97
N GLY A 47 19.50 5.66 0.39
CA GLY A 47 18.24 5.75 1.11
C GLY A 47 17.91 7.16 1.57
N ILE A 48 16.78 7.29 2.27
CA ILE A 48 16.33 8.52 2.93
C ILE A 48 16.25 8.27 4.43
N SER A 49 16.97 9.07 5.21
CA SER A 49 16.95 8.99 6.67
C SER A 49 15.62 9.50 7.25
N PHE A 50 15.16 8.87 8.32
CA PHE A 50 14.01 9.31 9.10
C PHE A 50 14.16 8.94 10.58
N ASP A 51 13.37 9.59 11.43
CA ASP A 51 13.28 9.27 12.85
C ASP A 51 12.36 8.07 13.10
N GLY A 52 12.96 6.91 13.37
CA GLY A 52 12.30 5.67 13.73
C GLY A 52 11.77 5.64 15.17
N SER A 53 12.16 6.57 16.06
CA SER A 53 11.66 6.59 17.44
C SER A 53 10.19 7.01 17.54
N SER A 54 9.71 7.69 16.50
CA SER A 54 8.31 8.10 16.33
C SER A 54 7.43 7.02 15.67
N ILE A 55 7.99 5.83 15.37
CA ILE A 55 7.27 4.72 14.77
C ILE A 55 6.99 3.64 15.81
N GLU A 56 5.74 3.20 15.90
CA GLU A 56 5.32 2.17 16.83
C GLU A 56 6.11 0.87 16.61
N GLY A 57 6.66 0.32 17.69
CA GLY A 57 7.44 -0.92 17.65
C GLY A 57 8.85 -0.82 17.06
N PHE A 58 9.30 0.37 16.66
CA PHE A 58 10.64 0.58 16.12
C PHE A 58 11.62 0.95 17.25
N ALA A 59 12.75 1.55 16.90
CA ALA A 59 13.86 1.80 17.81
C ALA A 59 13.49 2.62 19.06
N ARG A 60 14.18 2.34 20.17
CA ARG A 60 14.13 3.19 21.36
C ARG A 60 14.78 4.53 21.07
N ILE A 61 14.47 5.56 21.86
CA ILE A 61 14.94 6.96 21.73
C ILE A 61 16.46 7.09 21.43
N GLN A 62 17.29 6.14 21.86
CA GLN A 62 18.75 6.18 21.69
C GLN A 62 19.26 5.62 20.34
N GLU A 63 18.40 5.03 19.50
CA GLU A 63 18.73 4.52 18.15
C GLU A 63 17.72 5.02 17.11
N SER A 64 17.37 6.32 17.16
CA SER A 64 16.29 6.91 16.37
C SER A 64 16.52 6.88 14.86
N ASP A 65 17.76 7.04 14.40
CA ASP A 65 18.00 7.24 12.97
C ASP A 65 17.88 5.93 12.20
N MET A 66 16.98 5.91 11.22
CA MET A 66 16.74 4.78 10.32
C MET A 66 16.76 5.25 8.87
N VAL A 67 16.86 4.30 7.94
CA VAL A 67 16.99 4.59 6.50
C VAL A 67 15.91 3.85 5.72
N LEU A 68 15.14 4.58 4.92
CA LEU A 68 14.22 4.02 3.94
C LEU A 68 14.98 3.72 2.65
N GLN A 69 15.00 2.45 2.25
CA GLN A 69 15.56 1.98 1.00
C GLN A 69 14.42 1.66 0.01
N PRO A 70 14.24 2.45 -1.08
CA PRO A 70 13.14 2.26 -2.02
C PRO A 70 13.27 0.97 -2.84
N ASP A 71 12.18 0.21 -2.96
CA ASP A 71 12.05 -0.94 -3.84
C ASP A 71 11.28 -0.56 -5.11
N LEU A 72 12.01 -0.23 -6.18
CA LEU A 72 11.44 0.24 -7.44
C LEU A 72 10.49 -0.75 -8.12
N SER A 73 10.53 -2.04 -7.76
CA SER A 73 9.56 -3.01 -8.27
C SER A 73 8.13 -2.72 -7.84
N THR A 74 7.98 -1.92 -6.80
CA THR A 74 6.70 -1.50 -6.21
C THR A 74 6.27 -0.10 -6.66
N PHE A 75 6.93 0.48 -7.66
CA PHE A 75 6.55 1.79 -8.19
C PHE A 75 5.11 1.77 -8.72
N SER A 76 4.31 2.76 -8.30
CA SER A 76 2.91 2.90 -8.75
C SER A 76 2.50 4.38 -8.72
N VAL A 77 1.86 4.85 -9.79
CA VAL A 77 1.31 6.22 -9.84
C VAL A 77 0.00 6.25 -9.07
N LEU A 78 -0.21 7.30 -8.26
CA LEU A 78 -1.44 7.45 -7.48
C LEU A 78 -2.56 8.01 -8.37
N PRO A 79 -3.61 7.24 -8.69
CA PRO A 79 -4.60 7.63 -9.71
C PRO A 79 -5.36 8.92 -9.41
N TRP A 80 -5.53 9.25 -8.13
CA TRP A 80 -6.24 10.44 -7.64
C TRP A 80 -5.33 11.65 -7.40
N SER A 81 -4.02 11.53 -7.67
CA SER A 81 -3.05 12.59 -7.32
C SER A 81 -2.97 13.73 -8.32
N ASN A 82 -3.60 13.61 -9.49
CA ASN A 82 -3.51 14.63 -10.53
C ASN A 82 -4.10 15.96 -10.03
N LYS A 83 -3.22 16.93 -9.77
CA LYS A 83 -3.59 18.30 -9.42
C LYS A 83 -2.76 19.24 -10.27
N ASP A 84 -3.43 20.15 -10.96
CA ASP A 84 -2.79 21.19 -11.80
C ASP A 84 -1.80 20.62 -12.83
N GLY A 85 -2.07 19.41 -13.33
CA GLY A 85 -1.21 18.71 -14.31
C GLY A 85 -0.02 17.97 -13.71
N SER A 86 0.22 18.05 -12.40
CA SER A 86 1.27 17.32 -11.67
C SER A 86 0.70 16.04 -11.05
N ASN A 87 1.45 14.94 -11.10
CA ASN A 87 1.10 13.67 -10.49
C ASN A 87 2.04 13.32 -9.32
N GLU A 88 1.56 12.43 -8.45
CA GLU A 88 2.37 11.77 -7.43
C GLU A 88 2.47 10.27 -7.72
N ALA A 89 3.58 9.67 -7.33
CA ALA A 89 3.74 8.22 -7.32
C ALA A 89 4.23 7.74 -5.96
N ARG A 90 4.09 6.44 -5.70
CA ARG A 90 4.60 5.80 -4.49
C ARG A 90 5.61 4.71 -4.82
N VAL A 91 6.48 4.45 -3.86
CA VAL A 91 7.39 3.30 -3.83
C VAL A 91 7.39 2.77 -2.39
N ILE A 92 7.25 1.47 -2.21
CA ILE A 92 7.38 0.81 -0.91
C ILE A 92 8.88 0.68 -0.60
N CYS A 93 9.25 0.93 0.65
CA CYS A 93 10.61 0.91 1.13
C CYS A 93 10.80 -0.20 2.17
N ASP A 94 11.99 -0.78 2.15
CA ASP A 94 12.50 -1.57 3.28
C ASP A 94 13.18 -0.62 4.27
N VAL A 95 13.08 -0.93 5.57
CA VAL A 95 13.73 -0.16 6.62
C VAL A 95 15.10 -0.75 6.93
N HIS A 96 16.12 0.09 6.95
CA HIS A 96 17.50 -0.25 7.24
C HIS A 96 18.03 0.54 8.43
N LEU A 97 19.01 -0.04 9.12
CA LEU A 97 19.83 0.63 10.10
C LEU A 97 20.82 1.59 9.41
N PRO A 98 21.37 2.60 10.10
CA PRO A 98 22.36 3.53 9.53
C PRO A 98 23.63 2.87 8.98
N ASN A 99 23.95 1.67 9.48
CA ASN A 99 25.08 0.86 8.98
C ASN A 99 24.77 0.09 7.69
N GLY A 100 23.58 0.29 7.10
CA GLY A 100 23.15 -0.36 5.87
C GLY A 100 22.60 -1.78 6.02
N LYS A 101 22.52 -2.32 7.25
CA LYS A 101 21.87 -3.64 7.47
C LYS A 101 20.35 -3.49 7.52
N PRO A 102 19.57 -4.48 7.05
CA PRO A 102 18.12 -4.49 7.23
C PRO A 102 17.73 -4.37 8.70
N PHE A 103 16.70 -3.58 9.00
CA PHE A 103 16.17 -3.46 10.34
C PHE A 103 15.41 -4.75 10.71
N PRO A 104 15.78 -5.46 11.79
CA PRO A 104 15.14 -6.74 12.13
C PRO A 104 13.67 -6.63 12.53
N GLY A 105 13.20 -5.43 12.90
CA GLY A 105 11.81 -5.14 13.25
C GLY A 105 10.94 -4.67 12.09
N ASP A 106 11.49 -4.53 10.87
CA ASP A 106 10.70 -4.20 9.68
C ASP A 106 9.80 -5.39 9.29
N PRO A 107 8.45 -5.27 9.36
CA PRO A 107 7.54 -6.37 9.05
C PRO A 107 7.76 -6.96 7.65
N ARG A 108 8.10 -6.12 6.66
CA ARG A 108 8.35 -6.56 5.28
C ARG A 108 9.61 -7.41 5.21
N HIS A 109 10.66 -7.02 5.92
CA HIS A 109 11.88 -7.81 6.05
C HIS A 109 11.64 -9.11 6.84
N VAL A 110 10.82 -9.08 7.90
CA VAL A 110 10.46 -10.28 8.67
C VAL A 110 9.82 -11.32 7.75
N LEU A 111 8.84 -10.93 6.94
CA LEU A 111 8.18 -11.82 5.97
C LEU A 111 9.20 -12.39 4.97
N ARG A 112 10.06 -11.55 4.39
CA ARG A 112 11.09 -11.99 3.44
C ARG A 112 11.99 -13.08 4.02
N ARG A 113 12.41 -12.96 5.28
CA ARG A 113 13.20 -14.00 5.96
C ARG A 113 12.44 -15.32 6.11
N GLN A 114 11.14 -15.30 6.38
CA GLN A 114 10.35 -16.54 6.47
C GLN A 114 10.16 -17.18 5.10
N LEU A 115 9.94 -16.39 4.05
CA LEU A 115 9.84 -16.89 2.69
C LEU A 115 11.14 -17.51 2.20
N GLU A 116 12.28 -16.95 2.58
CA GLU A 116 13.59 -17.55 2.26
C GLU A 116 13.79 -18.90 2.95
N ARG A 117 13.41 -19.03 4.23
CA ARG A 117 13.42 -20.33 4.94
C ARG A 117 12.53 -21.36 4.26
N ALA A 118 11.33 -20.95 3.82
CA ALA A 118 10.43 -21.83 3.06
C ALA A 118 11.06 -22.26 1.73
N ARG A 119 11.74 -21.34 1.03
CA ARG A 119 12.46 -21.60 -0.22
C ARG A 119 13.61 -22.59 -0.04
N GLU A 120 14.39 -22.46 1.03
CA GLU A 120 15.47 -23.41 1.39
C GLU A 120 14.93 -24.82 1.65
N MET A 121 13.70 -24.92 2.14
CA MET A 121 12.99 -26.20 2.32
C MET A 121 12.34 -26.73 1.02
N GLY A 122 12.46 -26.00 -0.10
CA GLY A 122 11.88 -26.38 -1.40
C GLY A 122 10.44 -25.92 -1.62
N PHE A 123 9.89 -25.06 -0.76
CA PHE A 123 8.52 -24.55 -0.88
C PHE A 123 8.45 -23.17 -1.53
N LYS A 124 7.32 -22.89 -2.18
CA LYS A 124 6.91 -21.55 -2.63
C LYS A 124 5.57 -21.21 -1.96
N MET A 125 5.47 -20.02 -1.38
CA MET A 125 4.25 -19.57 -0.71
C MET A 125 3.54 -18.53 -1.58
N ASN A 126 2.30 -18.84 -1.96
CA ASN A 126 1.38 -17.87 -2.54
C ASN A 126 0.27 -17.58 -1.51
N VAL A 127 -0.30 -16.38 -1.57
CA VAL A 127 -1.40 -15.95 -0.70
C VAL A 127 -2.49 -15.36 -1.58
N GLY A 128 -3.75 -15.66 -1.29
CA GLY A 128 -4.94 -15.02 -1.86
C GLY A 128 -5.80 -14.50 -0.72
N PRO A 129 -5.70 -13.21 -0.36
CA PRO A 129 -6.47 -12.63 0.73
C PRO A 129 -7.82 -12.11 0.24
N GLU A 130 -8.84 -12.35 1.03
CA GLU A 130 -10.21 -11.84 0.87
C GLU A 130 -10.38 -10.71 1.89
N LEU A 131 -10.43 -9.46 1.41
CA LEU A 131 -10.37 -8.25 2.25
C LEU A 131 -11.72 -7.57 2.31
N GLU A 132 -12.49 -7.92 3.33
CA GLU A 132 -13.74 -7.24 3.66
C GLU A 132 -13.51 -5.88 4.34
N PHE A 133 -14.44 -4.95 4.14
CA PHE A 133 -14.43 -3.63 4.77
C PHE A 133 -15.84 -3.06 4.95
N PHE A 134 -15.95 -2.07 5.82
CA PHE A 134 -17.21 -1.36 6.06
C PHE A 134 -17.16 0.07 5.55
N LEU A 135 -18.28 0.54 5.03
CA LEU A 135 -18.54 1.94 4.70
C LEU A 135 -19.56 2.52 5.70
N PHE A 136 -19.15 3.59 6.38
CA PHE A 136 -19.97 4.33 7.33
C PHE A 136 -20.18 5.77 6.84
N GLU A 137 -21.29 6.38 7.23
CA GLU A 137 -21.51 7.80 6.99
C GLU A 137 -20.45 8.66 7.69
N LYS A 138 -20.07 9.78 7.08
CA LYS A 138 -19.18 10.77 7.71
C LYS A 138 -20.01 11.73 8.58
N GLN A 139 -19.57 11.97 9.80
CA GLN A 139 -20.17 12.95 10.71
C GLN A 139 -19.09 13.79 11.40
N ASN A 140 -19.21 15.11 11.35
CA ASN A 140 -18.30 16.07 12.01
C ASN A 140 -16.80 15.83 11.74
N GLY A 141 -16.45 15.36 10.53
CA GLY A 141 -15.06 15.05 10.15
C GLY A 141 -14.54 13.69 10.62
N GLY A 142 -15.35 12.89 11.33
CA GLY A 142 -15.08 11.50 11.67
C GLY A 142 -16.07 10.52 11.05
N SER A 143 -15.96 9.25 11.40
CA SER A 143 -16.93 8.21 11.01
C SER A 143 -18.07 8.16 12.02
N ALA A 144 -19.31 8.22 11.53
CA ALA A 144 -20.47 7.82 12.32
C ALA A 144 -20.46 6.30 12.52
N THR A 145 -21.28 5.80 13.45
CA THR A 145 -21.53 4.35 13.62
C THR A 145 -22.70 3.86 12.75
N VAL A 146 -23.23 4.73 11.89
CA VAL A 146 -24.35 4.42 11.00
C VAL A 146 -23.79 3.85 9.69
N PRO A 147 -24.14 2.61 9.32
CA PRO A 147 -23.70 2.05 8.04
C PRO A 147 -24.28 2.88 6.91
N HIS A 148 -23.51 3.03 5.83
CA HIS A 148 -23.92 3.88 4.71
C HIS A 148 -25.12 3.31 3.91
N ASP A 149 -25.42 2.02 4.05
CA ASP A 149 -26.59 1.35 3.49
C ASP A 149 -27.05 0.18 4.39
N PHE A 150 -28.11 -0.50 3.95
CA PHE A 150 -28.75 -1.60 4.67
C PHE A 150 -28.87 -2.88 3.83
N GLY A 151 -28.04 -3.02 2.79
CA GLY A 151 -27.99 -4.22 1.97
C GLY A 151 -27.42 -5.43 2.69
N GLY A 152 -27.48 -6.56 2.01
CA GLY A 152 -26.90 -7.83 2.40
C GLY A 152 -26.24 -8.55 1.23
N TYR A 153 -25.98 -9.84 1.43
CA TYR A 153 -25.13 -10.64 0.55
C TYR A 153 -25.63 -10.65 -0.91
N PHE A 154 -24.80 -10.16 -1.82
CA PHE A 154 -25.08 -10.07 -3.26
C PHE A 154 -26.32 -9.24 -3.64
N ASP A 155 -26.79 -8.39 -2.74
CA ASP A 155 -27.88 -7.47 -3.06
C ASP A 155 -27.49 -6.54 -4.22
N LEU A 156 -28.48 -6.24 -5.06
CA LEU A 156 -28.35 -5.35 -6.20
C LEU A 156 -28.97 -3.98 -5.86
N GLY A 157 -28.55 -2.93 -6.57
CA GLY A 157 -29.28 -1.66 -6.57
C GLY A 157 -30.79 -1.87 -6.84
N PRO A 158 -31.69 -1.19 -6.11
CA PRO A 158 -31.46 0.01 -5.30
C PRO A 158 -31.17 -0.25 -3.80
N VAL A 159 -30.97 -1.51 -3.39
CA VAL A 159 -30.69 -1.83 -1.98
C VAL A 159 -29.21 -1.64 -1.65
N ASP A 160 -28.33 -2.09 -2.55
CA ASP A 160 -26.90 -1.79 -2.52
C ASP A 160 -26.65 -0.36 -3.04
N LEU A 161 -26.14 0.51 -2.17
CA LEU A 161 -25.82 1.90 -2.51
C LEU A 161 -24.33 2.12 -2.81
N ALA A 162 -23.49 1.10 -2.61
CA ALA A 162 -22.04 1.21 -2.73
C ALA A 162 -21.49 0.85 -4.10
N GLU A 163 -22.30 0.38 -5.06
CA GLU A 163 -21.84 -0.05 -6.39
C GLU A 163 -20.93 1.00 -7.06
N GLY A 164 -21.26 2.29 -6.91
CA GLY A 164 -20.47 3.41 -7.42
C GLY A 164 -19.10 3.52 -6.74
N VAL A 165 -19.09 3.48 -5.40
CA VAL A 165 -17.86 3.57 -4.60
C VAL A 165 -16.94 2.37 -4.86
N ARG A 166 -17.48 1.15 -4.83
CA ARG A 166 -16.70 -0.06 -5.15
C ARG A 166 -16.11 0.02 -6.56
N ARG A 167 -16.86 0.52 -7.54
CA ARG A 167 -16.37 0.73 -8.92
C ARG A 167 -15.22 1.72 -9.01
N GLU A 168 -15.24 2.81 -8.23
CA GLU A 168 -14.13 3.77 -8.18
C GLU A 168 -12.88 3.18 -7.54
N ILE A 169 -13.03 2.46 -6.43
CA ILE A 169 -11.94 1.71 -5.79
C ILE A 169 -11.32 0.72 -6.77
N ILE A 170 -12.13 -0.09 -7.45
CA ILE A 170 -11.69 -1.08 -8.45
C ILE A 170 -10.91 -0.39 -9.58
N ARG A 171 -11.40 0.74 -10.11
CA ARG A 171 -10.70 1.49 -11.16
C ARG A 171 -9.33 1.99 -10.71
N ALA A 172 -9.22 2.44 -9.46
CA ALA A 172 -7.94 2.88 -8.90
C ALA A 172 -6.99 1.69 -8.72
N LEU A 173 -7.47 0.57 -8.17
CA LEU A 173 -6.67 -0.65 -7.99
C LEU A 173 -6.15 -1.21 -9.32
N ILE A 174 -6.99 -1.27 -10.36
CA ILE A 174 -6.58 -1.72 -11.70
C ILE A 174 -5.46 -0.83 -12.26
N GLN A 175 -5.57 0.50 -12.12
CA GLN A 175 -4.52 1.44 -12.54
C GLN A 175 -3.21 1.26 -11.76
N MET A 176 -3.30 0.75 -10.53
CA MET A 176 -2.15 0.42 -9.69
C MET A 176 -1.62 -1.01 -9.90
N GLY A 177 -2.14 -1.74 -10.89
CA GLY A 177 -1.65 -3.05 -11.30
C GLY A 177 -2.31 -4.25 -10.60
N PHE A 178 -3.48 -4.07 -9.98
CA PHE A 178 -4.27 -5.18 -9.47
C PHE A 178 -5.02 -5.89 -10.60
N THR A 179 -5.16 -7.20 -10.46
CA THR A 179 -6.12 -7.99 -11.25
C THR A 179 -7.29 -8.32 -10.33
N ILE A 180 -8.38 -7.57 -10.49
CA ILE A 180 -9.60 -7.73 -9.69
C ILE A 180 -10.41 -8.91 -10.25
N GLU A 181 -10.87 -9.80 -9.38
CA GLU A 181 -11.67 -10.98 -9.74
C GLU A 181 -13.16 -10.70 -9.58
N ALA A 182 -13.56 -10.14 -8.44
CA ALA A 182 -14.95 -9.88 -8.10
C ALA A 182 -15.11 -8.69 -7.15
N SER A 183 -16.35 -8.23 -6.99
CA SER A 183 -16.75 -7.35 -5.91
C SER A 183 -18.25 -7.49 -5.66
N HIS A 184 -18.63 -7.44 -4.39
CA HIS A 184 -20.03 -7.55 -3.97
C HIS A 184 -20.27 -6.85 -2.63
N HIS A 185 -21.55 -6.64 -2.35
CA HIS A 185 -22.01 -6.38 -0.99
C HIS A 185 -21.91 -7.67 -0.17
N GLU A 186 -21.47 -7.54 1.09
CA GLU A 186 -21.27 -8.64 2.02
C GLU A 186 -22.49 -8.86 2.93
N VAL A 187 -22.43 -9.79 3.89
CA VAL A 187 -23.58 -10.21 4.70
C VAL A 187 -24.12 -9.09 5.61
N ALA A 188 -23.24 -8.30 6.22
CA ALA A 188 -23.64 -7.24 7.16
C ALA A 188 -23.91 -5.91 6.46
N LYS A 189 -24.73 -5.07 7.12
CA LYS A 189 -25.11 -3.74 6.64
C LYS A 189 -23.87 -2.87 6.44
N GLY A 190 -23.71 -2.29 5.26
CA GLY A 190 -22.55 -1.48 4.91
C GLY A 190 -21.24 -2.24 4.76
N GLN A 191 -21.26 -3.58 4.72
CA GLN A 191 -20.09 -4.43 4.52
C GLN A 191 -19.89 -4.72 3.03
N HIS A 192 -18.64 -4.71 2.59
CA HIS A 192 -18.25 -4.89 1.19
C HIS A 192 -16.99 -5.71 1.07
N GLU A 193 -16.84 -6.33 -0.10
CA GLU A 193 -15.66 -7.09 -0.46
C GLU A 193 -15.24 -6.80 -1.91
N ILE A 194 -13.93 -6.84 -2.13
CA ILE A 194 -13.31 -6.73 -3.45
C ILE A 194 -12.15 -7.73 -3.49
N ASP A 195 -12.27 -8.70 -4.38
CA ASP A 195 -11.32 -9.80 -4.53
C ASP A 195 -10.30 -9.51 -5.61
N PHE A 196 -9.07 -9.94 -5.38
CA PHE A 196 -8.02 -9.86 -6.37
C PHE A 196 -7.16 -11.12 -6.36
N VAL A 197 -6.66 -11.46 -7.55
CA VAL A 197 -5.93 -12.72 -7.79
C VAL A 197 -4.78 -12.88 -6.79
N TYR A 198 -4.61 -14.10 -6.31
CA TYR A 198 -3.46 -14.49 -5.47
C TYR A 198 -2.11 -14.15 -6.12
N ASP A 199 -1.07 -14.05 -5.29
CA ASP A 199 0.30 -13.79 -5.75
C ASP A 199 1.31 -14.41 -4.79
N ASP A 200 2.60 -14.31 -5.10
CA ASP A 200 3.68 -14.50 -4.14
C ASP A 200 3.39 -13.72 -2.85
N ALA A 201 3.70 -14.32 -1.70
CA ALA A 201 3.33 -13.80 -0.39
C ALA A 201 3.84 -12.36 -0.12
N LEU A 202 5.06 -12.01 -0.57
CA LEU A 202 5.59 -10.67 -0.34
C LEU A 202 4.87 -9.62 -1.21
N LYS A 203 4.69 -9.93 -2.50
CA LYS A 203 3.90 -9.07 -3.39
C LYS A 203 2.47 -8.91 -2.92
N ASN A 204 1.86 -9.99 -2.42
CA ASN A 204 0.50 -9.92 -1.95
C ASN A 204 0.39 -9.12 -0.64
N ALA A 205 1.37 -9.23 0.27
CA ALA A 205 1.44 -8.33 1.43
C ALA A 205 1.50 -6.85 1.02
N ASP A 206 2.31 -6.50 0.02
CA ASP A 206 2.38 -5.14 -0.54
C ASP A 206 1.01 -4.71 -1.15
N LYS A 207 0.30 -5.64 -1.81
CA LYS A 207 -1.06 -5.41 -2.33
C LYS A 207 -2.08 -5.21 -1.22
N VAL A 208 -2.10 -6.01 -0.17
CA VAL A 208 -3.00 -5.86 1.00
C VAL A 208 -2.87 -4.48 1.63
N VAL A 209 -1.62 -4.04 1.83
CA VAL A 209 -1.33 -2.72 2.40
C VAL A 209 -1.79 -1.60 1.47
N THR A 210 -1.58 -1.76 0.16
CA THR A 210 -2.06 -0.81 -0.86
C THR A 210 -3.59 -0.77 -0.93
N PHE A 211 -4.25 -1.92 -0.86
CA PHE A 211 -5.70 -2.04 -0.87
C PHE A 211 -6.32 -1.24 0.28
N LYS A 212 -5.84 -1.46 1.52
CA LYS A 212 -6.27 -0.73 2.71
C LYS A 212 -6.07 0.79 2.59
N TYR A 213 -5.07 1.23 1.83
CA TYR A 213 -4.82 2.66 1.60
C TYR A 213 -5.78 3.24 0.56
N VAL A 214 -5.97 2.53 -0.56
CA VAL A 214 -6.89 2.94 -1.65
C VAL A 214 -8.33 3.00 -1.15
N THR A 215 -8.80 2.00 -0.40
CA THR A 215 -10.19 1.95 0.11
C THR A 215 -10.54 3.07 1.09
N LYS A 216 -9.53 3.74 1.67
CA LYS A 216 -9.71 4.84 2.64
C LYS A 216 -9.53 6.23 2.03
N THR A 217 -9.12 6.33 0.76
CA THR A 217 -8.83 7.60 0.08
C THR A 217 -10.05 8.09 -0.67
#